data_AF-A0A2I0N6I4-F1
#
_entry.id   AF-A0A2I0N6I4-F1
#
_cell.length_a   1.000
_cell.length_b   1.000
_cell.length_c   1.000
_cell.angle_alpha   90.00
_cell.angle_beta   90.00
_cell.angle_gamma   90.00
#
_symmetry.space_group_name_H-M   'P 1'
#
loop_
_entity.id
_entity.type
_entity.pdbx_description
1 polymer ?
#
loop_
_entity_poly.entity_id
_entity_poly.type
_entity_poly.pdbx_seq_one_letter_code
_entity_poly.pdbx_strand_id
1 'polypeptide(L)'
;MIEALDHVKNQPGFAEATVVVYLVMHGGCLPTLPNYPTDGKVHAGIEICAEDNKELPSDDRDWKDYIMYDYELKEMLDGFNPAKFLFITVACESGVMAGQDTAGAFAGASDSLFDSLGAPGRIVITGSTTPLMTSGDVLGHGFWEKGIKEGRGDTAPTGNGDGETSVEEAFYYCKSLANADGTETASSQPCMNDQYEGEMIL
;
A
#
# COMPACT_ATOMS: atom_id res chain seq x y z
N MET A 1 16.30 2.61 -2.27
CA MET A 1 15.34 1.52 -1.98
C MET A 1 15.83 0.16 -2.45
N ILE A 2 16.16 -0.03 -3.73
CA ILE A 2 16.68 -1.30 -4.29
C ILE A 2 17.84 -1.85 -3.45
N GLU A 3 18.87 -1.05 -3.21
CA GLU A 3 20.03 -1.47 -2.42
C GLU A 3 19.67 -1.91 -0.99
N ALA A 4 18.65 -1.30 -0.38
CA ALA A 4 18.17 -1.66 0.95
C ALA A 4 17.40 -2.99 0.94
N LEU A 5 16.53 -3.20 -0.06
CA LEU A 5 15.83 -4.47 -0.25
C LEU A 5 16.81 -5.60 -0.53
N ASP A 6 17.78 -5.38 -1.42
CA ASP A 6 18.83 -6.34 -1.72
C ASP A 6 19.68 -6.66 -0.48
N HIS A 7 20.03 -5.64 0.32
CA HIS A 7 20.76 -5.87 1.55
C HIS A 7 19.98 -6.76 2.52
N VAL A 8 18.68 -6.52 2.72
CA VAL A 8 17.80 -7.32 3.59
C VAL A 8 17.66 -8.75 3.08
N LYS A 9 17.40 -8.92 1.77
CA LYS A 9 17.27 -10.24 1.11
C LYS A 9 18.49 -11.13 1.29
N ASN A 10 19.67 -10.52 1.41
CA ASN A 10 20.94 -11.21 1.57
C ASN A 10 21.38 -11.40 3.04
N GLN A 11 20.56 -11.04 4.03
CA GLN A 11 20.88 -11.29 5.44
C GLN A 11 20.66 -12.77 5.81
N PRO A 12 21.49 -13.33 6.71
CA PRO A 12 21.22 -14.64 7.31
C PRO A 12 19.87 -14.67 8.02
N GLY A 13 19.07 -15.72 7.78
CA GLY A 13 17.73 -15.86 8.38
C GLY A 13 16.60 -15.13 7.66
N PHE A 14 16.85 -14.59 6.45
CA PHE A 14 15.84 -13.90 5.66
C PHE A 14 14.59 -14.77 5.36
N ALA A 15 14.78 -16.05 5.06
CA ALA A 15 13.69 -16.95 4.72
C ALA A 15 12.72 -17.21 5.88
N GLU A 16 13.17 -16.97 7.11
CA GLU A 16 12.45 -17.16 8.37
C GLU A 16 11.94 -15.84 8.96
N ALA A 17 12.28 -14.71 8.34
CA ALA A 17 12.00 -13.39 8.86
C ALA A 17 10.54 -12.95 8.62
N THR A 18 10.06 -12.07 9.50
CA THR A 18 8.97 -11.15 9.19
C THR A 18 9.59 -9.88 8.62
N VAL A 19 9.22 -9.52 7.39
CA VAL A 19 9.65 -8.28 6.76
C VAL A 19 8.45 -7.38 6.55
N VAL A 20 8.57 -6.16 7.06
CA VAL A 20 7.61 -5.08 6.81
C VAL A 20 8.32 -3.99 6.01
N VAL A 21 7.80 -3.70 4.82
CA VAL A 21 8.20 -2.52 4.04
C VAL A 21 7.10 -1.49 4.20
N TYR A 22 7.39 -0.37 4.85
CA TYR A 22 6.46 0.74 5.06
C TYR A 22 6.98 1.99 4.37
N LEU A 23 6.30 2.41 3.32
CA LEU A 23 6.67 3.55 2.49
C LEU A 23 5.69 4.69 2.70
N VAL A 24 6.20 5.90 2.98
CA VAL A 24 5.39 7.12 3.07
C VAL A 24 6.00 8.15 2.13
N MET A 25 5.22 8.58 1.14
CA MET A 25 5.71 9.41 0.03
C MET A 25 4.56 10.10 -0.70
N HIS A 26 4.90 11.03 -1.60
CA HIS A 26 3.93 11.53 -2.56
C HIS A 26 3.60 10.44 -3.60
N GLY A 27 2.39 10.52 -4.15
CA GLY A 27 1.93 9.64 -5.21
C GLY A 27 1.34 10.49 -6.33
N GLY A 28 1.53 10.05 -7.57
CA GLY A 28 1.03 10.78 -8.73
C GLY A 28 -0.46 10.54 -8.92
N CYS A 29 -1.23 11.60 -9.19
CA CYS A 29 -2.58 11.46 -9.70
C CYS A 29 -2.52 10.81 -11.08
N LEU A 30 -3.24 9.70 -11.29
CA LEU A 30 -3.18 8.89 -12.49
C LEU A 30 -3.28 9.75 -13.76
N PRO A 31 -2.55 9.40 -14.84
CA PRO A 31 -2.79 10.03 -16.11
C PRO A 31 -4.24 9.73 -16.52
N THR A 32 -4.97 10.77 -16.94
CA THR A 32 -6.39 10.64 -17.35
C THR A 32 -6.57 9.49 -18.35
N LEU A 33 -7.74 8.83 -18.36
CA LEU A 33 -8.12 7.70 -19.23
C LEU A 33 -7.66 7.72 -20.71
N PRO A 34 -7.35 8.84 -21.39
CA PRO A 34 -6.72 8.79 -22.72
C PRO A 34 -5.24 8.33 -22.74
N ASN A 35 -4.59 8.23 -21.58
CA ASN A 35 -3.15 8.03 -21.43
C ASN A 35 -2.78 6.66 -20.84
N TYR A 36 -3.62 5.63 -21.05
CA TYR A 36 -3.23 4.27 -20.65
C TYR A 36 -1.89 3.90 -21.29
N PRO A 37 -0.97 3.29 -20.53
CA PRO A 37 0.23 2.71 -21.08
C PRO A 37 -0.10 1.69 -22.18
N THR A 38 0.86 1.45 -23.08
CA THR A 38 0.65 0.65 -24.31
C THR A 38 0.27 -0.80 -24.05
N ASP A 39 0.43 -1.29 -22.83
CA ASP A 39 0.09 -2.64 -22.39
C ASP A 39 -1.40 -2.81 -22.00
N GLY A 40 -2.16 -1.71 -21.98
CA GLY A 40 -3.59 -1.70 -21.69
C GLY A 40 -3.95 -1.86 -20.21
N LYS A 41 -2.97 -1.70 -19.30
CA LYS A 41 -3.18 -1.76 -17.85
C LYS A 41 -3.20 -0.38 -17.22
N VAL A 42 -3.81 -0.26 -16.04
CA VAL A 42 -3.66 0.91 -15.17
C VAL A 42 -2.47 0.65 -14.24
N HIS A 43 -1.56 1.61 -14.15
CA HIS A 43 -0.43 1.59 -13.22
C HIS A 43 -0.53 2.76 -12.25
N ALA A 44 -0.35 2.49 -10.96
CA ALA A 44 -0.03 3.56 -10.02
C ALA A 44 1.47 3.81 -9.96
N GLY A 45 1.83 5.06 -9.66
CA GLY A 45 3.20 5.47 -9.45
C GLY A 45 3.36 6.13 -8.08
N ILE A 46 4.45 5.81 -7.40
CA ILE A 46 4.95 6.57 -6.26
C ILE A 46 6.01 7.57 -6.73
N GLU A 47 5.99 8.77 -6.16
CA GLU A 47 6.97 9.81 -6.47
C GLU A 47 8.16 9.69 -5.51
N ILE A 48 9.34 9.45 -6.06
CA ILE A 48 10.59 9.43 -5.30
C ILE A 48 11.28 10.77 -5.53
N CYS A 49 11.06 11.70 -4.59
CA CYS A 49 11.76 12.96 -4.56
C CYS A 49 13.19 12.74 -4.01
N ALA A 50 14.21 13.23 -4.72
CA ALA A 50 15.56 13.25 -4.17
C ALA A 50 15.62 14.22 -2.97
N GLU A 51 15.93 13.71 -1.78
CA GLU A 51 15.77 14.36 -0.46
C GLU A 51 16.52 15.69 -0.21
N ASP A 52 17.32 16.20 -1.13
CA ASP A 52 18.32 17.24 -0.83
C ASP A 52 18.03 18.64 -1.41
N ASN A 53 16.80 19.16 -1.31
CA ASN A 53 16.59 20.59 -1.55
C ASN A 53 15.73 21.25 -0.46
N LYS A 54 16.41 22.00 0.42
CA LYS A 54 15.80 22.95 1.38
C LYS A 54 15.17 24.18 0.69
N GLU A 55 15.14 24.21 -0.64
CA GLU A 55 14.59 25.28 -1.46
C GLU A 55 13.44 24.74 -2.30
N LEU A 56 12.32 25.46 -2.29
CA LEU A 56 11.21 25.24 -3.22
C LEU A 56 11.74 25.32 -4.67
N PRO A 57 11.22 24.51 -5.60
CA PRO A 57 11.65 24.52 -6.99
C PRO A 57 11.54 25.92 -7.60
N SER A 58 12.60 26.37 -8.28
CA SER A 58 12.49 27.39 -9.33
C SER A 58 12.01 26.71 -10.61
N ASP A 59 11.12 27.36 -11.37
CA ASP A 59 10.42 26.87 -12.59
C ASP A 59 11.31 26.23 -13.67
N ASP A 60 12.64 26.35 -13.58
CA ASP A 60 13.61 26.01 -14.61
C ASP A 60 14.55 24.82 -14.28
N ARG A 61 14.32 24.05 -13.20
CA ARG A 61 15.17 22.87 -12.89
C ARG A 61 14.50 21.55 -13.29
N ASP A 62 15.24 20.71 -14.01
CA ASP A 62 14.98 19.27 -14.19
C ASP A 62 15.03 18.56 -12.81
N TRP A 63 13.94 18.64 -12.07
CA TRP A 63 13.66 17.68 -11.00
C TRP A 63 13.36 16.40 -11.76
N LYS A 64 14.31 15.47 -11.84
CA LYS A 64 13.92 14.11 -12.19
C LYS A 64 13.30 13.49 -10.95
N ASP A 65 12.09 13.96 -10.62
CA ASP A 65 11.15 13.19 -9.84
C ASP A 65 11.07 11.84 -10.55
N TYR A 66 11.59 10.79 -9.90
CA TYR A 66 11.48 9.46 -10.46
C TYR A 66 10.11 8.94 -10.03
N ILE A 67 9.21 8.81 -11.00
CA ILE A 67 7.98 8.06 -10.78
C ILE A 67 8.35 6.60 -10.87
N MET A 68 8.18 5.88 -9.76
CA MET A 68 8.33 4.44 -9.73
C MET A 68 6.95 3.80 -9.81
N TYR A 69 6.74 3.01 -10.85
CA TYR A 69 5.48 2.33 -11.08
C TYR A 69 5.39 0.99 -10.35
N ASP A 70 4.17 0.53 -10.13
CA ASP A 70 3.87 -0.77 -9.54
C ASP A 70 4.56 -1.95 -10.24
N TYR A 71 4.65 -1.97 -11.57
CA TYR A 71 5.35 -3.04 -12.29
C TYR A 71 6.86 -3.06 -12.00
N GLU A 72 7.51 -1.89 -11.86
CA GLU A 72 8.93 -1.80 -11.51
C GLU A 72 9.18 -2.27 -10.08
N LEU A 73 8.30 -1.85 -9.16
CA LEU A 73 8.29 -2.33 -7.78
C LEU A 73 8.11 -3.85 -7.71
N LYS A 74 7.21 -4.39 -8.54
CA LYS A 74 6.95 -5.83 -8.62
C LYS A 74 8.18 -6.60 -9.08
N GLU A 75 8.87 -6.10 -10.11
CA GLU A 75 10.14 -6.66 -10.58
C GLU A 75 11.22 -6.60 -9.50
N MET A 76 11.33 -5.49 -8.76
CA MET A 76 12.29 -5.37 -7.64
C MET A 76 12.01 -6.34 -6.50
N LEU A 77 10.72 -6.62 -6.25
CA LEU A 77 10.27 -7.57 -5.23
C LEU A 77 10.22 -9.01 -5.72
N ASP A 78 10.69 -9.30 -6.94
CA ASP A 78 10.74 -10.65 -7.46
C ASP A 78 11.74 -11.53 -6.66
N GLY A 79 11.28 -12.72 -6.31
CA GLY A 79 11.99 -13.64 -5.42
C GLY A 79 12.28 -13.09 -4.02
N PHE A 80 11.60 -12.01 -3.58
CA PHE A 80 11.68 -11.50 -2.22
C PHE A 80 10.70 -12.28 -1.33
N ASN A 81 11.15 -13.44 -0.85
CA ASN A 81 10.31 -14.47 -0.20
C ASN A 81 10.73 -14.75 1.25
N PRO A 82 10.52 -13.81 2.20
CA PRO A 82 10.65 -14.09 3.63
C PRO A 82 9.46 -14.93 4.12
N ALA A 83 9.48 -15.38 5.38
CA ALA A 83 8.39 -16.18 5.95
C ALA A 83 7.07 -15.39 6.03
N LYS A 84 7.15 -14.10 6.36
CA LYS A 84 6.02 -13.17 6.34
C LYS A 84 6.45 -11.90 5.62
N PHE A 85 5.67 -11.47 4.62
CA PHE A 85 5.93 -10.22 3.93
C PHE A 85 4.70 -9.31 3.93
N LEU A 86 4.85 -8.16 4.61
CA LEU A 86 3.89 -7.06 4.58
C LEU A 86 4.49 -5.88 3.82
N PHE A 87 3.86 -5.48 2.73
CA PHE A 87 4.19 -4.27 2.00
C PHE A 87 3.10 -3.23 2.20
N ILE A 88 3.45 -2.06 2.70
CA ILE A 88 2.53 -0.96 2.90
C ILE A 88 3.06 0.29 2.21
N THR A 89 2.20 0.94 1.43
CA THR A 89 2.51 2.26 0.85
C THR A 89 1.43 3.27 1.19
N VAL A 90 1.88 4.44 1.65
CA VAL A 90 1.07 5.61 1.93
C VAL A 90 1.45 6.67 0.90
N ALA A 91 0.67 6.71 -0.18
CA ALA A 91 0.79 7.71 -1.25
C ALA A 91 -0.60 8.07 -1.78
N CYS A 92 -0.75 9.28 -2.32
CA CYS A 92 -1.97 9.70 -3.02
C CYS A 92 -2.26 8.72 -4.17
N GLU A 93 -3.52 8.30 -4.33
CA GLU A 93 -3.97 7.41 -5.41
C GLU A 93 -3.20 6.06 -5.52
N SER A 94 -2.50 5.64 -4.47
CA SER A 94 -1.73 4.38 -4.46
C SER A 94 -2.59 3.11 -4.42
N GLY A 95 -3.92 3.23 -4.29
CA GLY A 95 -4.86 2.11 -4.20
C GLY A 95 -4.73 1.07 -5.32
N VAL A 96 -4.34 1.49 -6.53
CA VAL A 96 -4.11 0.59 -7.68
C VAL A 96 -3.04 -0.46 -7.37
N MET A 97 -2.02 -0.12 -6.57
CA MET A 97 -0.88 -1.01 -6.32
C MET A 97 -1.29 -2.28 -5.57
N ALA A 98 -2.42 -2.27 -4.85
CA ALA A 98 -3.00 -3.47 -4.25
C ALA A 98 -3.75 -4.30 -5.30
N GLY A 99 -4.43 -3.66 -6.26
CA GLY A 99 -5.15 -4.33 -7.36
C GLY A 99 -6.22 -5.35 -6.97
N GLN A 100 -6.64 -5.37 -5.70
CA GLN A 100 -7.86 -6.03 -5.24
C GLN A 100 -8.59 -5.14 -4.24
N ASP A 101 -9.92 -5.33 -4.23
CA ASP A 101 -10.95 -4.52 -3.58
C ASP A 101 -10.60 -4.17 -2.13
N THR A 102 -11.13 -3.05 -1.65
CA THR A 102 -12.22 -3.25 -0.69
C THR A 102 -13.28 -2.13 -0.87
N ALA A 103 -14.50 -2.52 -1.24
CA ALA A 103 -15.76 -1.78 -1.44
C ALA A 103 -15.96 -0.84 -2.65
N GLY A 104 -15.02 -0.66 -3.58
CA GLY A 104 -15.13 0.40 -4.58
C GLY A 104 -14.52 0.03 -5.92
N ALA A 105 -15.37 -0.47 -6.83
CA ALA A 105 -15.06 -0.68 -8.23
C ALA A 105 -14.17 0.46 -8.74
N PHE A 106 -12.91 0.15 -9.02
CA PHE A 106 -11.96 1.10 -9.56
C PHE A 106 -12.50 1.63 -10.89
N ALA A 107 -13.26 2.73 -10.89
CA ALA A 107 -13.98 3.25 -12.06
C ALA A 107 -14.79 2.20 -12.88
N GLY A 108 -15.23 1.09 -12.28
CA GLY A 108 -15.88 -0.01 -13.01
C GLY A 108 -14.95 -0.93 -13.82
N ALA A 109 -13.64 -0.85 -13.63
CA ALA A 109 -12.63 -1.73 -14.23
C ALA A 109 -12.50 -3.04 -13.45
N SER A 110 -12.34 -4.16 -14.17
CA SER A 110 -12.14 -5.49 -13.59
C SER A 110 -10.68 -5.70 -13.15
N ASP A 111 -10.46 -6.49 -12.09
CA ASP A 111 -9.15 -6.86 -11.51
C ASP A 111 -8.06 -7.24 -12.54
N SER A 112 -8.44 -7.77 -13.71
CA SER A 112 -7.52 -8.12 -14.80
C SER A 112 -6.83 -6.93 -15.49
N LEU A 113 -7.22 -5.69 -15.17
CA LEU A 113 -6.66 -4.46 -15.76
C LEU A 113 -5.55 -3.83 -14.90
N PHE A 114 -5.21 -4.43 -13.74
CA PHE A 114 -4.25 -3.86 -12.79
C PHE A 114 -3.01 -4.76 -12.65
N ASP A 115 -1.83 -4.14 -12.61
CA ASP A 115 -0.60 -4.84 -12.21
C ASP A 115 -0.36 -4.64 -10.72
N SER A 116 -0.99 -5.49 -9.90
CA SER A 116 -0.81 -5.40 -8.45
C SER A 116 0.57 -5.86 -8.00
N LEU A 117 0.99 -5.37 -6.83
CA LEU A 117 2.13 -5.88 -6.09
C LEU A 117 1.82 -7.20 -5.35
N GLY A 118 0.61 -7.72 -5.48
CA GLY A 118 0.19 -8.98 -4.86
C GLY A 118 1.01 -10.17 -5.39
N ALA A 119 1.42 -11.05 -4.49
CA ALA A 119 2.16 -12.27 -4.79
C ALA A 119 1.90 -13.30 -3.67
N PRO A 120 2.06 -14.62 -3.92
CA PRO A 120 1.90 -15.63 -2.89
C PRO A 120 2.75 -15.35 -1.65
N GLY A 121 2.16 -15.47 -0.45
CA GLY A 121 2.82 -15.22 0.83
C GLY A 121 2.98 -13.75 1.21
N ARG A 122 2.33 -12.83 0.48
CA ARG A 122 2.45 -11.38 0.68
C ARG A 122 1.10 -10.75 0.99
N ILE A 123 1.10 -9.82 1.95
CA ILE A 123 0.02 -8.85 2.13
C ILE A 123 0.50 -7.49 1.63
N VAL A 124 -0.30 -6.85 0.78
CA VAL A 124 -0.08 -5.49 0.28
C VAL A 124 -1.20 -4.59 0.80
N ILE A 125 -0.86 -3.54 1.53
CA ILE A 125 -1.80 -2.50 1.96
C ILE A 125 -1.42 -1.17 1.33
N THR A 126 -2.37 -0.47 0.75
CA THR A 126 -2.13 0.82 0.10
C THR A 126 -3.08 1.87 0.65
N GLY A 127 -2.79 3.13 0.34
CA GLY A 127 -3.74 4.21 0.50
C GLY A 127 -4.95 4.06 -0.42
N SER A 128 -5.62 5.16 -0.69
CA SER A 128 -6.86 5.20 -1.48
C SER A 128 -6.63 5.19 -2.99
N THR A 129 -7.69 4.88 -3.73
CA THR A 129 -7.74 4.96 -5.21
C THR A 129 -8.04 6.37 -5.74
N THR A 130 -8.47 7.29 -4.87
CA THR A 130 -8.64 8.72 -5.16
C THR A 130 -7.69 9.58 -4.31
N PRO A 131 -7.47 10.86 -4.65
CA PRO A 131 -6.71 11.76 -3.78
C PRO A 131 -7.32 11.81 -2.39
N LEU A 132 -6.55 11.41 -1.38
CA LEU A 132 -6.95 11.51 0.01
C LEU A 132 -5.82 12.19 0.78
N MET A 133 -6.04 13.45 1.14
CA MET A 133 -5.10 14.23 1.95
C MET A 133 -4.86 13.65 3.35
N THR A 134 -5.70 12.70 3.78
CA THR A 134 -5.65 12.05 5.11
C THR A 134 -5.09 10.63 5.09
N SER A 135 -4.52 10.16 3.96
CA SER A 135 -4.01 8.78 3.83
C SER A 135 -3.00 8.40 4.91
N GLY A 136 -2.12 9.33 5.28
CA GLY A 136 -1.15 9.15 6.36
C GLY A 136 -1.78 9.01 7.73
N ASP A 137 -2.83 9.77 8.03
CA ASP A 137 -3.57 9.66 9.29
C ASP A 137 -4.37 8.36 9.35
N VAL A 138 -4.97 7.93 8.24
CA VAL A 138 -5.77 6.70 8.18
C VAL A 138 -4.89 5.48 8.44
N LEU A 139 -3.78 5.31 7.73
CA LEU A 139 -2.88 4.16 7.92
C LEU A 139 -1.99 4.31 9.15
N GLY A 140 -1.52 5.51 9.48
CA GLY A 140 -0.72 5.77 10.67
C GLY A 140 -1.51 5.56 11.97
N HIS A 141 -2.61 6.31 12.16
CA HIS A 141 -3.38 6.22 13.40
C HIS A 141 -4.37 5.05 13.40
N GLY A 142 -5.02 4.77 12.27
CA GLY A 142 -6.03 3.72 12.18
C GLY A 142 -5.43 2.31 12.20
N PHE A 143 -4.49 2.03 11.30
CA PHE A 143 -3.89 0.70 11.17
C PHE A 143 -2.81 0.45 12.23
N TRP A 144 -1.76 1.28 12.28
CA TRP A 144 -0.63 1.04 13.19
C TRP A 144 -0.96 1.31 14.66
N GLU A 145 -1.44 2.51 14.99
CA GLU A 145 -1.64 2.88 16.39
C GLU A 145 -2.85 2.18 17.01
N LYS A 146 -4.04 2.32 16.42
CA LYS A 146 -5.25 1.78 17.01
C LYS A 146 -5.47 0.30 16.70
N GLY A 147 -5.28 -0.09 15.43
CA GLY A 147 -5.45 -1.47 14.99
C GLY A 147 -4.45 -2.39 15.69
N ILE A 148 -3.17 -2.29 15.33
CA ILE A 148 -2.10 -3.16 15.83
C ILE A 148 -1.73 -2.85 17.28
N LYS A 149 -1.25 -1.63 17.57
CA LYS A 149 -0.60 -1.33 18.86
C LYS A 149 -1.58 -1.31 20.06
N GLU A 150 -2.78 -0.76 19.88
CA GLU A 150 -3.82 -0.79 20.92
C GLU A 150 -4.66 -2.08 20.90
N GLY A 151 -4.46 -2.97 19.92
CA GLY A 151 -5.19 -4.21 19.78
C GLY A 151 -6.68 -4.02 19.45
N ARG A 152 -7.07 -2.88 18.85
CA ARG A 152 -8.48 -2.66 18.50
C ARG A 152 -8.91 -3.40 17.25
N GLY A 153 -7.96 -3.91 16.45
CA GLY A 153 -8.27 -4.78 15.32
C GLY A 153 -9.06 -6.01 15.75
N ASP A 154 -8.69 -6.61 16.88
CA ASP A 154 -9.32 -7.79 17.50
C ASP A 154 -10.74 -7.53 18.07
N THR A 155 -11.22 -6.29 18.00
CA THR A 155 -12.55 -5.96 18.53
C THR A 155 -13.65 -6.09 17.48
N ALA A 156 -14.84 -6.48 17.94
CA ALA A 156 -16.04 -6.52 17.09
C ALA A 156 -16.31 -5.13 16.45
N PRO A 157 -16.79 -5.07 15.19
CA PRO A 157 -17.33 -6.18 14.41
C PRO A 157 -16.32 -6.90 13.50
N THR A 158 -15.07 -6.44 13.44
CA THR A 158 -14.07 -6.91 12.46
C THR A 158 -13.11 -7.95 13.01
N GLY A 159 -12.82 -7.90 14.32
CA GLY A 159 -11.92 -8.85 14.97
C GLY A 159 -12.60 -10.13 15.42
N ASN A 160 -11.78 -11.17 15.60
CA ASN A 160 -12.21 -12.52 15.98
C ASN A 160 -12.30 -12.70 17.52
N GLY A 161 -11.70 -11.81 18.30
CA GLY A 161 -11.71 -11.78 19.77
C GLY A 161 -10.77 -12.79 20.43
N ASP A 162 -9.67 -13.17 19.78
CA ASP A 162 -8.73 -14.19 20.26
C ASP A 162 -7.62 -13.65 21.17
N GLY A 163 -7.50 -12.33 21.30
CA GLY A 163 -6.51 -11.64 22.13
C GLY A 163 -5.22 -11.26 21.41
N GLU A 164 -5.07 -11.60 20.12
CA GLU A 164 -4.03 -11.10 19.23
C GLU A 164 -4.68 -10.23 18.14
N THR A 165 -3.89 -9.39 17.46
CA THR A 165 -4.41 -8.62 16.32
C THR A 165 -3.59 -8.94 15.09
N SER A 166 -4.26 -9.52 14.11
CA SER A 166 -3.72 -9.75 12.78
C SER A 166 -3.65 -8.47 11.95
N VAL A 167 -2.81 -8.47 10.93
CA VAL A 167 -2.70 -7.39 9.93
C VAL A 167 -4.06 -7.15 9.26
N GLU A 168 -4.77 -8.21 8.95
CA GLU A 168 -6.07 -8.23 8.30
C GLU A 168 -7.12 -7.53 9.19
N GLU A 169 -7.16 -7.87 10.48
CA GLU A 169 -8.06 -7.24 11.45
C GLU A 169 -7.74 -5.76 11.67
N ALA A 170 -6.46 -5.41 11.79
CA ALA A 170 -6.03 -4.03 11.88
C ALA A 170 -6.42 -3.23 10.62
N PHE A 171 -6.33 -3.84 9.45
CA PHE A 171 -6.78 -3.24 8.19
C PHE A 171 -8.29 -3.01 8.17
N TYR A 172 -9.10 -4.01 8.52
CA TYR A 172 -10.56 -3.86 8.55
C TYR A 172 -11.02 -2.85 9.61
N TYR A 173 -10.33 -2.78 10.75
CA TYR A 173 -10.58 -1.76 11.76
C TYR A 173 -10.26 -0.35 11.24
N CYS A 174 -9.08 -0.16 10.64
CA CYS A 174 -8.66 1.08 10.00
C CYS A 174 -9.68 1.54 8.95
N LYS A 175 -10.13 0.61 8.11
CA LYS A 175 -11.14 0.86 7.09
C LYS A 175 -12.49 1.28 7.68
N SER A 176 -12.92 0.62 8.75
CA SER A 176 -14.18 0.95 9.44
C SER A 176 -14.13 2.33 10.09
N LEU A 177 -12.97 2.72 10.65
CA LEU A 177 -12.75 4.07 11.18
C LEU A 177 -12.76 5.13 10.08
N ALA A 178 -12.11 4.87 8.95
CA ALA A 178 -12.13 5.79 7.82
C ALA A 178 -13.57 6.09 7.38
N ASN A 179 -14.48 5.13 7.47
CA ASN A 179 -15.87 5.28 7.07
C ASN A 179 -16.85 5.63 8.21
N ALA A 180 -16.37 5.94 9.42
CA ALA A 180 -17.23 6.04 10.61
C ALA A 180 -18.33 7.12 10.50
N ASP A 181 -18.04 8.22 9.80
CA ASP A 181 -19.00 9.31 9.58
C ASP A 181 -19.82 9.15 8.28
N GLY A 182 -19.62 8.05 7.55
CA GLY A 182 -20.32 7.76 6.29
C GLY A 182 -20.03 8.74 5.14
N THR A 183 -19.01 9.59 5.31
CA THR A 183 -18.60 10.62 4.35
C THR A 183 -17.59 10.12 3.32
N GLU A 184 -16.87 9.05 3.63
CA GLU A 184 -15.86 8.50 2.73
C GLU A 184 -16.52 7.59 1.67
N THR A 185 -16.24 7.90 0.41
CA THR A 185 -16.58 7.03 -0.70
C THR A 185 -15.73 5.76 -0.66
N ALA A 186 -16.20 4.67 -1.27
CA ALA A 186 -15.39 3.47 -1.33
C ALA A 186 -14.02 3.67 -2.00
N SER A 187 -13.91 4.62 -2.93
CA SER A 187 -12.65 4.96 -3.59
C SER A 187 -11.65 5.70 -2.70
N SER A 188 -12.11 6.27 -1.59
CA SER A 188 -11.30 7.03 -0.63
C SER A 188 -10.85 6.19 0.58
N GLN A 189 -11.14 4.88 0.57
CA GLN A 189 -10.73 3.92 1.60
C GLN A 189 -9.39 3.26 1.24
N PRO A 190 -8.60 2.81 2.24
CA PRO A 190 -7.39 2.04 1.98
C PRO A 190 -7.73 0.70 1.29
N CYS A 191 -6.77 0.16 0.54
CA CYS A 191 -6.93 -1.10 -0.19
C CYS A 191 -5.99 -2.18 0.34
N MET A 192 -6.37 -3.45 0.18
CA MET A 192 -5.54 -4.59 0.57
C MET A 192 -5.59 -5.69 -0.48
N ASN A 193 -4.44 -6.30 -0.75
CA ASN A 193 -4.32 -7.57 -1.46
C ASN A 193 -3.64 -8.56 -0.54
N ASP A 194 -4.41 -9.52 -0.08
CA ASP A 194 -3.95 -10.55 0.82
C ASP A 194 -3.83 -11.87 0.06
N GLN A 195 -2.58 -12.30 -0.12
CA GLN A 195 -2.22 -13.61 -0.66
C GLN A 195 -1.37 -14.40 0.34
N TYR A 196 -1.41 -14.03 1.62
CA TYR A 196 -0.80 -14.78 2.69
C TYR A 196 -1.74 -15.91 3.15
N GLU A 197 -1.18 -17.09 3.42
CA GLU A 197 -1.98 -18.21 3.90
C GLU A 197 -2.07 -18.19 5.43
N GLY A 198 -3.25 -17.83 5.96
CA GLY A 198 -3.53 -17.77 7.40
C GLY A 198 -3.71 -16.33 7.88
N GLU A 199 -3.55 -16.10 9.18
CA GLU A 199 -3.59 -14.77 9.80
C GLU A 199 -2.17 -14.26 10.04
N MET A 200 -1.85 -13.06 9.58
CA MET A 200 -0.52 -12.49 9.77
C MET A 200 -0.44 -11.71 11.09
N ILE A 201 0.11 -12.36 12.13
CA ILE A 201 0.50 -11.68 13.38
C ILE A 201 1.93 -11.13 13.25
N LEU A 202 2.16 -9.87 13.66
CA LEU A 202 3.46 -9.17 13.59
C LEU A 202 4.29 -9.31 14.87
#